data_AF-A0A7L2VB69-F1
#
_entry.id   AF-A0A7L2VB69-F1
#
_cell.length_a   1.000
_cell.length_b   1.000
_cell.length_c   1.000
_cell.angle_alpha   90.00
_cell.angle_beta   90.00
_cell.angle_gamma   90.00
#
_symmetry.space_group_name_H-M   'P 1'
#
loop_
_entity.id
_entity.type
_entity.pdbx_description
1 polymer ?
#
loop_
_entity_poly.entity_id
_entity_poly.type
_entity_poly.pdbx_seq_one_letter_code
_entity_poly.pdbx_strand_id
1 'polypeptide(L)'
;MAATALPPLPPQFKSIQHHLRTAQELDKREPVVAYYCRLYAMQTGMKIDSKTPECRKFLSKLMDQLEAMKKQFGDNEAITQEIVGSAHVENYALKMFLYADNEDRAGHFHKNMIKSFYTASLLIDVLTVFGELSEENAQHRKYARWKAAYIHNCLKNGETPQPGPIGMEGESFGM
;
A
#
# COMPACT_ATOMS: atom_id res chain seq x y z
N MET A 1 9.57 -3.44 22.64
CA MET A 1 10.24 -2.15 22.36
C MET A 1 9.28 -1.29 21.57
N ALA A 2 8.84 -0.15 22.11
CA ALA A 2 7.87 0.71 21.45
C ALA A 2 8.54 1.38 20.26
N ALA A 3 8.00 1.17 19.04
CA ALA A 3 8.42 1.91 17.86
C ALA A 3 8.31 3.41 18.17
N THR A 4 9.45 4.11 18.14
CA THR A 4 9.57 5.55 18.41
C THR A 4 8.51 6.28 17.60
N ALA A 5 7.53 6.92 18.25
CA ALA A 5 6.42 7.55 17.54
C ALA A 5 6.96 8.51 16.46
N LEU A 6 6.53 8.32 15.21
CA LEU A 6 6.95 9.19 14.11
C LEU A 6 6.47 10.62 14.43
N PRO A 7 7.29 11.64 14.12
CA PRO A 7 6.85 13.02 14.25
C PRO A 7 5.61 13.29 13.38
N PRO A 8 4.85 14.37 13.65
CA PRO A 8 3.67 14.70 12.86
C PRO A 8 4.02 14.76 11.38
N LEU A 9 3.17 14.14 10.56
CA LEU A 9 3.42 14.04 9.12
C LEU A 9 3.37 15.45 8.50
N PRO A 10 4.46 15.89 7.85
CA PRO A 10 4.48 17.16 7.13
C PRO A 10 3.42 17.21 6.03
N PRO A 11 2.84 18.38 5.72
CA PRO A 11 1.82 18.51 4.67
C PRO A 11 2.31 18.06 3.29
N GLN A 12 3.62 18.18 3.02
CA GLN A 12 4.28 17.70 1.81
C GLN A 12 4.17 16.17 1.65
N PHE A 13 4.11 15.44 2.76
CA PHE A 13 4.11 13.97 2.79
C PHE A 13 2.70 13.36 2.82
N LYS A 14 1.66 14.15 2.49
CA LYS A 14 0.27 13.67 2.45
C LYS A 14 0.08 12.44 1.53
N SER A 15 0.84 12.34 0.45
CA SER A 15 0.81 11.20 -0.48
C SER A 15 1.28 9.88 0.17
N ILE A 16 2.27 9.94 1.08
CA ILE A 16 2.81 8.75 1.77
C ILE A 16 2.04 8.40 3.05
N GLN A 17 1.12 9.27 3.49
CA GLN A 17 0.32 9.08 4.71
C GLN A 17 -0.38 7.72 4.75
N HIS A 18 -1.02 7.33 3.65
CA HIS A 18 -1.80 6.09 3.56
C HIS A 18 -0.89 4.85 3.59
N HIS A 19 0.30 4.94 2.99
CA HIS A 19 1.32 3.89 3.04
C HIS A 19 1.85 3.69 4.46
N LEU A 20 2.15 4.78 5.17
CA LEU A 20 2.62 4.73 6.56
C LEU A 20 1.56 4.19 7.52
N ARG A 21 0.29 4.57 7.33
CA ARG A 21 -0.81 4.04 8.13
C ARG A 21 -0.96 2.52 7.92
N THR A 22 -0.89 2.08 6.67
CA THR A 22 -0.91 0.65 6.31
C THR A 22 0.24 -0.09 6.98
N ALA A 23 1.45 0.49 6.99
CA ALA A 23 2.59 -0.09 7.69
C ALA A 23 2.33 -0.26 9.19
N GLN A 24 1.73 0.73 9.85
CA GLN A 24 1.40 0.65 11.27
C GLN A 24 0.34 -0.41 11.58
N GLU A 25 -0.67 -0.56 10.71
CA GLU A 25 -1.70 -1.61 10.86
C GLU A 25 -1.12 -3.01 10.65
N LEU A 26 -0.15 -3.14 9.74
CA LEU A 26 0.51 -4.41 9.42
C LEU A 26 1.69 -4.73 10.33
N ASP A 27 2.18 -3.81 11.16
CA ASP A 27 3.38 -3.97 11.99
C ASP A 27 3.38 -5.26 12.84
N LYS A 28 2.20 -5.65 13.34
CA LYS A 28 2.01 -6.88 14.14
C LYS A 28 1.63 -8.11 13.30
N ARG A 29 0.98 -7.91 12.15
CA ARG A 29 0.46 -8.99 11.31
C ARG A 29 1.49 -9.46 10.29
N GLU A 30 2.05 -8.49 9.58
CA GLU A 30 2.98 -8.65 8.46
C GLU A 30 4.13 -7.64 8.62
N PRO A 31 5.11 -7.92 9.51
CA PRO A 31 6.22 -7.00 9.77
C PRO A 31 7.09 -6.74 8.53
N VAL A 32 7.21 -7.73 7.63
CA VAL A 32 7.93 -7.62 6.35
C VAL A 32 7.26 -6.57 5.46
N VAL A 33 5.95 -6.68 5.27
CA VAL A 33 5.18 -5.72 4.46
C VAL A 33 5.24 -4.34 5.09
N ALA A 34 5.13 -4.24 6.42
CA ALA A 34 5.26 -2.99 7.15
C ALA A 34 6.65 -2.33 6.98
N TYR A 35 7.72 -3.12 6.89
CA TYR A 35 9.06 -2.64 6.57
C TYR A 35 9.10 -2.02 5.16
N TYR A 36 8.61 -2.74 4.14
CA TYR A 36 8.63 -2.24 2.77
C TYR A 36 7.73 -1.02 2.54
N CYS A 37 6.57 -0.96 3.19
CA CYS A 37 5.72 0.24 3.16
C CYS A 37 6.46 1.48 3.69
N ARG A 38 7.24 1.33 4.77
CA ARG A 38 8.06 2.42 5.31
C ARG A 38 9.24 2.75 4.41
N LEU A 39 9.85 1.74 3.76
CA LEU A 39 10.93 1.94 2.80
C LEU A 39 10.46 2.76 1.59
N TYR A 40 9.29 2.41 1.05
CA TYR A 40 8.64 3.17 -0.02
C TYR A 40 8.34 4.61 0.41
N ALA A 41 7.77 4.78 1.60
CA ALA A 41 7.47 6.11 2.15
C ALA A 41 8.75 6.95 2.34
N MET A 42 9.87 6.33 2.73
CA MET A 42 11.17 6.99 2.86
C MET A 42 11.71 7.45 1.49
N GLN A 43 11.79 6.54 0.52
CA GLN A 43 12.27 6.87 -0.83
C GLN A 43 11.40 7.95 -1.48
N THR A 44 10.07 7.84 -1.34
CA THR A 44 9.12 8.79 -1.90
C THR A 44 9.21 10.15 -1.18
N GLY A 45 9.29 10.16 0.15
CA GLY A 45 9.48 11.39 0.92
C GLY A 45 10.79 12.10 0.59
N MET A 46 11.89 11.36 0.40
CA MET A 46 13.17 11.93 -0.04
C MET A 46 13.09 12.58 -1.43
N LYS A 47 12.30 12.01 -2.35
CA LYS A 47 12.02 12.57 -3.68
C LYS A 47 11.13 13.80 -3.64
N ILE A 48 10.16 13.84 -2.72
CA ILE A 48 9.23 14.97 -2.56
C ILE A 48 9.95 16.18 -1.95
N ASP A 49 10.46 16.02 -0.73
CA ASP A 49 11.09 17.12 0.00
C ASP A 49 12.07 16.58 1.04
N SER A 50 13.36 16.69 0.73
CA SER A 50 14.48 16.34 1.61
C SER A 50 15.25 17.56 2.12
N LYS A 51 14.76 18.77 1.81
CA LYS A 51 15.44 20.04 2.11
C LYS A 51 14.85 20.71 3.34
N THR A 52 13.54 20.62 3.53
CA THR A 52 12.83 21.23 4.64
C THR A 52 13.25 20.56 5.96
N PRO A 53 13.60 21.32 7.01
CA PRO A 53 14.09 20.75 8.27
C PRO A 53 13.06 19.84 8.97
N GLU A 54 11.77 20.13 8.83
CA GLU A 54 10.69 19.27 9.36
C GLU A 54 10.60 17.94 8.62
N CYS A 55 10.62 17.98 7.28
CA CYS A 55 10.67 16.80 6.42
C CYS A 55 11.92 15.96 6.71
N ARG A 56 13.08 16.59 6.84
CA ARG A 56 14.34 15.91 7.14
C ARG A 56 14.31 15.23 8.51
N LYS A 57 13.77 15.89 9.55
CA LYS A 57 13.55 15.27 10.87
C LYS A 57 12.63 14.05 10.77
N PHE A 58 11.56 14.15 10.00
CA PHE A 58 10.64 13.04 9.76
C PHE A 58 11.33 11.86 9.08
N LEU A 59 12.06 12.12 7.99
CA LEU A 59 12.81 11.11 7.24
C LEU A 59 13.91 10.47 8.09
N SER A 60 14.64 11.24 8.89
CA SER A 60 15.63 10.70 9.84
C SER A 60 14.98 9.72 10.82
N LYS A 61 13.85 10.08 11.43
CA LYS A 61 13.12 9.18 12.33
C LYS A 61 12.55 7.94 11.63
N LEU A 62 12.11 8.08 10.39
CA LEU A 62 11.65 6.95 9.58
C LEU A 62 12.81 5.99 9.26
N MET A 63 14.01 6.52 9.00
CA MET A 63 15.23 5.74 8.81
C MET A 63 15.61 4.98 10.07
N ASP A 64 15.62 5.63 11.24
CA ASP A 64 15.88 4.98 12.53
C ASP A 64 14.93 3.77 12.74
N GLN A 65 13.65 3.90 12.39
CA GLN A 65 12.68 2.80 12.47
C GLN A 65 12.99 1.67 11.48
N LEU A 66 13.38 2.01 10.25
CA LEU A 66 13.76 1.02 9.23
C LEU A 66 15.00 0.23 9.68
N GLU A 67 16.02 0.91 10.19
CA GLU A 67 17.24 0.27 10.72
C GLU A 67 16.93 -0.62 11.93
N ALA A 68 16.06 -0.15 12.85
CA ALA A 68 15.62 -0.95 13.99
C ALA A 68 14.87 -2.21 13.57
N MET A 69 13.94 -2.12 12.61
CA MET A 69 13.24 -3.29 12.07
C MET A 69 14.18 -4.23 11.33
N LYS A 70 15.09 -3.69 10.50
CA LYS A 70 16.09 -4.51 9.78
C LYS A 70 16.99 -5.27 10.75
N LYS A 71 17.34 -4.66 11.89
CA LYS A 71 18.10 -5.33 12.96
C LYS A 71 17.26 -6.36 13.72
N GLN A 72 15.99 -6.06 13.97
CA GLN A 72 15.07 -6.95 14.68
C GLN A 72 14.70 -8.20 13.87
N PHE A 73 14.58 -8.05 12.56
CA PHE A 73 14.18 -9.09 11.62
C PHE A 73 15.32 -9.45 10.66
N GLY A 74 16.57 -9.26 11.08
CA GLY A 74 17.76 -9.50 10.25
C GLY A 74 17.96 -10.96 9.86
N ASP A 75 17.36 -11.89 10.59
CA ASP A 75 17.33 -13.32 10.26
C ASP A 75 16.23 -13.69 9.25
N ASN A 76 15.34 -12.75 8.90
CA ASN A 76 14.25 -13.02 7.97
C ASN A 76 14.73 -12.82 6.52
N GLU A 77 14.68 -13.88 5.72
CA GLU A 77 15.05 -13.87 4.30
C GLU A 77 14.29 -12.82 3.50
N ALA A 78 13.04 -12.54 3.87
CA ALA A 78 12.22 -11.54 3.20
C ALA A 78 12.68 -10.09 3.46
N ILE A 79 13.63 -9.84 4.37
CA ILE A 79 14.23 -8.51 4.61
C ILE A 79 15.69 -8.47 4.16
N THR A 80 16.40 -9.59 4.22
CA THR A 80 17.78 -9.68 3.72
C THR A 80 17.86 -9.81 2.20
N GLN A 81 16.90 -10.51 1.59
CA GLN A 81 16.80 -10.70 0.15
C GLN A 81 15.64 -9.90 -0.43
N GLU A 82 15.96 -8.92 -1.26
CA GLU A 82 14.96 -8.07 -1.93
C GLU A 82 14.00 -8.87 -2.83
N ILE A 83 14.49 -9.94 -3.46
CA ILE A 83 13.67 -10.81 -4.31
C ILE A 83 12.58 -11.52 -3.49
N VAL A 84 12.96 -12.07 -2.33
CA VAL A 84 12.03 -12.75 -1.42
C VAL A 84 11.04 -11.76 -0.82
N GLY A 85 11.52 -10.57 -0.41
CA GLY A 85 10.66 -9.50 0.08
C GLY A 85 9.66 -8.99 -0.97
N SER A 86 10.10 -8.85 -2.22
CA SER A 86 9.24 -8.46 -3.34
C SER A 86 8.13 -9.50 -3.55
N ALA A 87 8.50 -10.78 -3.69
CA ALA A 87 7.52 -11.85 -3.83
C ALA A 87 6.56 -11.92 -2.63
N HIS A 88 7.03 -11.65 -1.42
CA HIS A 88 6.18 -11.63 -0.22
C HIS A 88 5.16 -10.50 -0.25
N VAL A 89 5.59 -9.28 -0.59
CA VAL A 89 4.70 -8.11 -0.73
C VAL A 89 3.71 -8.32 -1.87
N GLU A 90 4.15 -8.87 -3.00
CA GLU A 90 3.31 -9.14 -4.17
C GLU A 90 2.23 -10.19 -3.86
N ASN A 91 2.61 -11.32 -3.27
CA ASN A 91 1.65 -12.34 -2.84
C ASN A 91 0.64 -11.79 -1.84
N TYR A 92 1.08 -10.94 -0.91
CA TYR A 92 0.19 -10.32 0.06
C TYR A 92 -0.78 -9.33 -0.61
N ALA A 93 -0.29 -8.50 -1.54
CA ALA A 93 -1.11 -7.59 -2.33
C ALA A 93 -2.16 -8.33 -3.15
N LEU A 94 -1.75 -9.40 -3.86
CA LEU A 94 -2.63 -10.27 -4.64
C LEU A 94 -3.68 -10.95 -3.75
N LYS A 95 -3.29 -11.45 -2.58
CA LYS A 95 -4.24 -12.06 -1.63
C LYS A 95 -5.33 -11.08 -1.18
N MET A 96 -4.93 -9.84 -0.88
CA MET A 96 -5.88 -8.77 -0.50
C MET A 96 -6.78 -8.36 -1.68
N PHE A 97 -6.22 -8.33 -2.89
CA PHE A 97 -6.95 -8.07 -4.13
C PHE A 97 -7.99 -9.15 -4.40
N LEU A 98 -7.58 -10.43 -4.41
CA LEU A 98 -8.44 -11.58 -4.67
C LEU A 98 -9.54 -11.72 -3.62
N TYR A 99 -9.22 -11.45 -2.35
CA TYR A 99 -10.24 -11.41 -1.30
C TYR A 99 -11.32 -10.36 -1.61
N ALA A 100 -10.90 -9.15 -1.98
CA ALA A 100 -11.84 -8.08 -2.32
C ALA A 100 -12.61 -8.36 -3.63
N ASP A 101 -11.97 -8.94 -4.63
CA ASP A 101 -12.58 -9.35 -5.89
C ASP A 101 -13.61 -10.48 -5.69
N ASN A 102 -13.33 -11.43 -4.80
CA ASN A 102 -14.28 -12.50 -4.49
C ASN A 102 -15.53 -11.95 -3.76
N GLU A 103 -15.35 -11.02 -2.82
CA GLU A 103 -16.48 -10.34 -2.15
C GLU A 103 -17.27 -9.48 -3.15
N ASP A 104 -16.59 -8.80 -4.10
CA ASP A 104 -17.22 -8.02 -5.17
C ASP A 104 -18.06 -8.92 -6.09
N ARG A 105 -17.51 -10.05 -6.53
CA ARG A 105 -18.22 -11.05 -7.34
C ARG A 105 -19.40 -11.69 -6.61
N ALA A 106 -19.28 -11.87 -5.30
CA ALA A 106 -20.37 -12.36 -4.45
C ALA A 106 -21.45 -11.29 -4.19
N GLY A 107 -21.22 -10.03 -4.59
CA GLY A 107 -22.13 -8.92 -4.29
C GLY A 107 -22.10 -8.47 -2.82
N HIS A 108 -21.07 -8.87 -2.07
CA HIS A 108 -20.89 -8.54 -0.65
C HIS A 108 -20.12 -7.23 -0.50
N PHE A 109 -20.83 -6.11 -0.59
CA PHE A 109 -20.21 -4.80 -0.50
C PHE A 109 -20.16 -4.28 0.94
N HIS A 110 -18.94 -4.14 1.47
CA HIS A 110 -18.71 -3.61 2.81
C HIS A 110 -17.38 -2.86 2.95
N LYS A 111 -17.19 -2.17 4.08
CA LYS A 111 -15.99 -1.36 4.34
C LYS A 111 -14.69 -2.18 4.28
N ASN A 112 -14.72 -3.45 4.69
CA ASN A 112 -13.50 -4.29 4.70
C ASN A 112 -12.99 -4.63 3.29
N MET A 113 -13.88 -4.93 2.32
CA MET A 113 -13.43 -5.22 0.95
C MET A 113 -12.98 -3.96 0.21
N ILE A 114 -13.62 -2.80 0.43
CA ILE A 114 -13.13 -1.49 -0.04
C ILE A 114 -11.71 -1.23 0.51
N LYS A 115 -11.53 -1.40 1.82
CA LYS A 115 -10.20 -1.25 2.44
C LYS A 115 -9.20 -2.23 1.84
N SER A 116 -9.62 -3.46 1.55
CA SER A 116 -8.73 -4.48 0.99
C SER A 116 -8.28 -4.15 -0.43
N PHE A 117 -9.19 -3.69 -1.31
CA PHE A 117 -8.82 -3.16 -2.63
C PHE A 117 -7.89 -1.95 -2.52
N TYR A 118 -8.21 -1.01 -1.63
CA TYR A 118 -7.38 0.18 -1.45
C TYR A 118 -5.98 -0.19 -0.94
N THR A 119 -5.88 -1.03 0.09
CA THR A 119 -4.61 -1.53 0.62
C THR A 119 -3.83 -2.32 -0.44
N ALA A 120 -4.48 -3.18 -1.23
CA ALA A 120 -3.82 -3.88 -2.33
C ALA A 120 -3.21 -2.90 -3.33
N SER A 121 -3.92 -1.83 -3.72
CA SER A 121 -3.37 -0.80 -4.61
C SER A 121 -2.14 -0.10 -4.03
N LEU A 122 -2.13 0.20 -2.72
CA LEU A 122 -0.99 0.79 -2.03
C LEU A 122 0.21 -0.16 -1.96
N LEU A 123 -0.04 -1.45 -1.73
CA LEU A 123 1.01 -2.47 -1.69
C LEU A 123 1.63 -2.67 -3.07
N ILE A 124 0.84 -2.59 -4.13
CA ILE A 124 1.38 -2.60 -5.50
C ILE A 124 2.22 -1.34 -5.76
N ASP A 125 1.84 -0.17 -5.24
CA ASP A 125 2.72 1.02 -5.30
C ASP A 125 4.05 0.77 -4.54
N VAL A 126 4.00 0.06 -3.41
CA VAL A 126 5.22 -0.32 -2.66
C VAL A 126 6.12 -1.24 -3.48
N LEU A 127 5.58 -2.10 -4.36
CA LEU A 127 6.42 -2.96 -5.21
C LEU A 127 7.36 -2.16 -6.14
N THR A 128 7.06 -0.89 -6.40
CA THR A 128 7.95 -0.01 -7.19
C THR A 128 9.32 0.23 -6.53
N VAL A 129 9.48 -0.06 -5.22
CA VAL A 129 10.79 0.01 -4.56
C VAL A 129 11.77 -1.04 -5.09
N PHE A 130 11.26 -2.15 -5.61
CA PHE A 130 12.07 -3.26 -6.12
C PHE A 130 12.40 -3.10 -7.61
N GLY A 131 11.73 -2.20 -8.33
CA GLY A 131 11.92 -1.97 -9.76
C GLY A 131 10.65 -1.57 -10.49
N GLU A 132 10.63 -1.81 -11.80
CA GLU A 132 9.43 -1.59 -12.61
C GLU A 132 8.34 -2.63 -12.30
N LEU A 133 7.09 -2.17 -12.25
CA LEU A 133 5.94 -3.04 -12.07
C LEU A 133 5.67 -3.82 -13.36
N SER A 134 5.27 -5.09 -13.21
CA SER A 134 4.70 -5.86 -14.32
C SER A 134 3.41 -5.21 -14.83
N GLU A 135 3.07 -5.44 -16.09
CA GLU A 135 1.81 -4.93 -16.67
C GLU A 135 0.59 -5.43 -15.88
N GLU A 136 0.62 -6.67 -15.41
CA GLU A 136 -0.42 -7.25 -14.57
C GLU A 136 -0.57 -6.49 -13.25
N ASN A 137 0.53 -6.19 -12.55
CA ASN A 137 0.50 -5.39 -11.33
C ASN A 137 -0.02 -3.98 -11.58
N ALA A 138 0.38 -3.35 -12.70
CA ALA A 138 -0.12 -2.03 -13.07
C ALA A 138 -1.63 -2.04 -13.33
N GLN A 139 -2.15 -3.09 -13.97
CA GLN A 139 -3.59 -3.29 -14.20
C GLN A 139 -4.33 -3.54 -12.87
N HIS A 140 -3.84 -4.45 -12.03
CA HIS A 140 -4.40 -4.70 -10.69
C HIS A 140 -4.45 -3.43 -9.84
N ARG A 141 -3.40 -2.61 -9.86
CA ARG A 141 -3.37 -1.32 -9.14
C ARG A 141 -4.48 -0.39 -9.62
N LYS A 142 -4.63 -0.22 -10.94
CA LYS A 142 -5.66 0.64 -11.54
C LYS A 142 -7.05 0.13 -11.18
N TYR A 143 -7.29 -1.17 -11.38
CA TYR A 143 -8.57 -1.81 -11.08
C TYR A 143 -8.95 -1.67 -9.60
N ALA A 144 -8.05 -2.05 -8.69
CA ALA A 144 -8.30 -2.01 -7.25
C ALA A 144 -8.62 -0.59 -6.78
N ARG A 145 -7.88 0.40 -7.26
CA ARG A 145 -8.10 1.81 -6.90
C ARG A 145 -9.45 2.32 -7.41
N TRP A 146 -9.79 1.97 -8.66
CA TRP A 146 -11.06 2.35 -9.25
C TRP A 146 -12.24 1.66 -8.56
N LYS A 147 -12.21 0.34 -8.37
CA LYS A 147 -13.24 -0.42 -7.65
C LYS A 147 -13.42 0.08 -6.22
N ALA A 148 -12.34 0.32 -5.47
CA ALA A 148 -12.43 0.87 -4.13
C ALA A 148 -13.18 2.21 -4.09
N ALA A 149 -12.88 3.12 -5.02
CA ALA A 149 -13.56 4.41 -5.12
C ALA A 149 -15.01 4.27 -5.56
N TYR A 150 -15.28 3.44 -6.57
CA TYR A 150 -16.61 3.16 -7.10
C TYR A 150 -17.54 2.57 -6.03
N ILE A 151 -17.14 1.46 -5.39
CA ILE A 151 -17.92 0.79 -4.35
C ILE A 151 -18.13 1.73 -3.16
N HIS A 152 -17.10 2.48 -2.75
CA HIS A 152 -17.24 3.47 -1.68
C HIS A 152 -18.26 4.57 -2.03
N ASN A 153 -18.26 5.07 -3.26
CA ASN A 153 -19.21 6.09 -3.70
C ASN A 153 -20.64 5.55 -3.79
N CYS A 154 -20.84 4.36 -4.37
CA CYS A 154 -22.13 3.69 -4.41
C CYS A 154 -22.69 3.48 -3.00
N LEU A 155 -21.90 2.91 -2.07
CA LEU A 155 -22.33 2.72 -0.68
C LEU A 155 -22.63 4.04 0.03
N LYS A 156 -21.92 5.12 -0.31
CA LYS A 156 -22.15 6.46 0.25
C LYS A 156 -23.45 7.08 -0.27
N ASN A 157 -23.79 6.83 -1.53
CA ASN A 157 -25.01 7.33 -2.17
C ASN A 157 -26.24 6.43 -1.93
N GLY A 158 -26.05 5.24 -1.35
CA GLY A 158 -27.12 4.24 -1.18
C GLY A 158 -27.41 3.45 -2.46
N GLU A 159 -26.52 3.48 -3.44
CA GLU A 159 -26.60 2.73 -4.69
C GLU A 159 -25.95 1.35 -4.51
N THR A 160 -26.52 0.29 -5.11
CA THR A 160 -25.90 -1.04 -5.07
C THR A 160 -24.85 -1.14 -6.18
N PRO A 161 -23.56 -1.35 -5.86
CA PRO A 161 -22.51 -1.49 -6.86
C PRO A 161 -22.77 -2.73 -7.74
N GLN A 162 -22.32 -2.70 -8.99
CA GLN A 162 -22.39 -3.90 -9.85
C GLN A 162 -21.27 -4.91 -9.48
N PRO A 163 -21.64 -6.18 -9.20
CA PRO A 163 -20.69 -7.24 -8.90
C PRO A 163 -19.98 -7.76 -10.15
N GLY A 164 -18.70 -8.11 -9.99
CA GLY A 164 -17.89 -8.72 -11.03
C GLY A 164 -16.86 -7.77 -11.65
N PRO A 165 -15.91 -8.31 -12.43
CA PRO A 165 -15.01 -7.47 -13.21
C PRO A 165 -15.85 -6.69 -14.21
N ILE A 166 -16.04 -5.41 -13.92
CA ILE A 166 -16.51 -4.45 -14.91
C ILE A 166 -15.42 -4.48 -15.96
N GLY A 167 -15.73 -5.07 -17.11
CA GLY A 167 -14.77 -5.47 -18.12
C GLY A 167 -13.76 -4.36 -18.31
N MET A 168 -12.48 -4.66 -18.04
CA MET A 168 -11.37 -3.84 -18.53
C MET A 168 -11.21 -3.99 -20.05
N GLU A 169 -12.28 -4.38 -20.75
CA GLU A 169 -12.46 -4.50 -22.18
C GLU A 169 -13.61 -3.56 -22.56
N GLY A 170 -13.36 -2.25 -22.63
CA GLY A 170 -14.38 -1.35 -23.16
C GLY A 170 -14.21 0.15 -22.93
N GLU A 171 -13.53 0.58 -21.87
CA GLU A 171 -13.44 2.02 -21.58
C GLU A 171 -11.99 2.48 -21.55
N SER A 172 -11.55 2.92 -22.73
CA SER A 172 -10.61 4.04 -22.84
C SER A 172 -11.14 5.18 -21.98
N PHE A 173 -10.69 5.27 -20.72
CA PHE A 173 -10.81 6.48 -19.91
C PHE A 173 -9.86 7.52 -20.50
N GLY A 174 -10.28 8.09 -21.64
CA GLY A 174 -9.81 9.37 -22.10
C GLY A 174 -10.51 10.43 -21.27
N MET A 175 -9.76 11.05 -20.35
CA MET A 175 -9.38 12.47 -20.36
C MET A 175 -8.68 12.82 -19.05
#